data_AF-A0A0F9D4K1-F1
#
_entry.id   AF-A0A0F9D4K1-F1
#
_cell.length_a   1.000
_cell.length_b   1.000
_cell.length_c   1.000
_cell.angle_alpha   90.00
_cell.angle_beta   90.00
_cell.angle_gamma   90.00
#
_symmetry.space_group_name_H-M   'P 1'
#
loop_
_entity.id
_entity.type
_entity.pdbx_description
1 polymer ?
#
loop_
_entity_poly.entity_id
_entity_poly.type
_entity_poly.pdbx_seq_one_letter_code
_entity_poly.pdbx_strand_id
1 'polypeptide(L)'
;MTAQFTIAPATRILRSDWPLFDIWRYNFTDGAPKPRSAAQDVVITRPAYDPAPHLLPPGGAIWLSHLAEGMSFGPAHDAALAAQSDFDLGAALAIALSHGIFSAISPEGSE
;
A
#
# COMPACT_ATOMS: atom_id res chain seq x y z
N MET A 1 -18.49 -13.85 0.97
CA MET A 1 -18.22 -13.20 -0.34
C MET A 1 -16.73 -12.95 -0.36
N THR A 2 -15.97 -13.92 -0.85
CA THR A 2 -14.51 -13.91 -0.85
C THR A 2 -14.01 -13.42 -2.20
N ALA A 3 -13.24 -12.34 -2.19
CA ALA A 3 -12.66 -11.72 -3.38
C ALA A 3 -11.14 -11.70 -3.24
N GLN A 4 -10.46 -12.07 -4.31
CA GLN A 4 -9.00 -11.99 -4.45
C GLN A 4 -8.65 -10.81 -5.36
N PHE A 5 -7.58 -10.11 -4.99
CA PHE A 5 -7.10 -8.94 -5.72
C PHE A 5 -5.73 -9.26 -6.30
N THR A 6 -5.54 -8.95 -7.58
CA THR A 6 -4.22 -9.03 -8.20
C THR A 6 -3.57 -7.66 -8.14
N ILE A 7 -2.38 -7.57 -7.56
CA ILE A 7 -1.57 -6.35 -7.54
C ILE A 7 -0.95 -6.13 -8.92
N ALA A 8 -0.99 -4.89 -9.41
CA ALA A 8 -0.38 -4.54 -10.68
C ALA A 8 1.13 -4.87 -10.68
N PRO A 9 1.68 -5.48 -11.75
CA PRO A 9 3.07 -5.98 -11.74
C PRO A 9 4.15 -4.92 -11.47
N ALA A 10 3.85 -3.66 -11.79
CA ALA A 10 4.72 -2.51 -11.57
C ALA A 10 4.61 -1.89 -10.17
N THR A 11 3.80 -2.46 -9.28
CA THR A 11 3.66 -2.01 -7.89
C THR A 11 4.73 -2.63 -7.01
N ARG A 12 5.35 -1.83 -6.13
CA ARG A 12 6.29 -2.31 -5.10
C ARG A 12 5.90 -1.78 -3.73
N ILE A 13 5.80 -2.66 -2.76
CA ILE A 13 5.53 -2.31 -1.35
C ILE A 13 6.89 -2.30 -0.63
N LEU A 14 7.19 -1.23 0.08
CA LEU A 14 8.43 -1.07 0.84
C LEU A 14 8.11 -0.65 2.26
N ARG A 15 8.72 -1.33 3.22
CA ARG A 15 8.64 -1.02 4.65
C ARG A 15 10.01 -0.59 5.14
N SER A 16 10.06 0.42 6.00
CA SER A 16 11.32 0.95 6.53
C SER A 16 11.13 1.47 7.95
N ASP A 17 12.12 1.20 8.79
CA ASP A 17 12.22 1.79 10.14
C ASP A 17 12.65 3.27 10.12
N TRP A 18 12.92 3.80 8.91
CA TRP A 18 13.41 5.16 8.66
C TRP A 18 12.44 5.94 7.77
N PRO A 19 12.49 7.29 7.79
CA PRO A 19 11.55 8.14 7.08
C PRO A 19 11.83 8.26 5.58
N LEU A 20 11.78 7.13 4.89
CA LEU A 20 12.16 7.02 3.48
C LEU A 20 11.34 7.95 2.60
N PHE A 21 10.03 8.06 2.85
CA PHE A 21 9.11 8.86 2.06
C PHE A 21 9.34 10.34 2.30
N ASP A 22 9.49 10.74 3.56
CA ASP A 22 9.75 12.14 3.87
C ASP A 22 11.11 12.58 3.32
N ILE A 23 12.14 11.72 3.37
CA ILE A 23 13.45 12.00 2.76
C ILE A 23 13.31 12.19 1.25
N TRP A 24 12.63 11.26 0.56
CA TRP A 24 12.36 11.40 -0.88
C TRP A 24 11.59 12.70 -1.17
N ARG A 25 10.48 12.94 -0.47
CA ARG A 25 9.63 14.10 -0.66
C ARG A 25 10.39 15.40 -0.43
N TYR A 26 11.26 15.45 0.59
CA TYR A 26 12.09 16.62 0.88
C TYR A 26 13.08 16.95 -0.25
N ASN A 27 13.57 15.94 -0.98
CA ASN A 27 14.49 16.15 -2.09
C ASN A 27 13.79 16.45 -3.43
N PHE A 28 12.57 15.94 -3.63
CA PHE A 28 11.88 15.97 -4.92
C PHE A 28 10.67 16.92 -4.97
N THR A 29 10.23 17.48 -3.84
CA THR A 29 9.09 18.40 -3.78
C THR A 29 9.51 19.71 -3.15
N ASP A 30 9.46 20.79 -3.93
CA ASP A 30 9.77 22.13 -3.45
C ASP A 30 8.88 22.51 -2.25
N GLY A 31 9.51 23.04 -1.20
CA GLY A 31 8.81 23.43 0.02
C GLY A 31 8.30 22.28 0.90
N ALA A 32 8.72 21.03 0.63
CA ALA A 32 8.36 19.90 1.47
C ALA A 32 8.86 20.07 2.92
N PRO A 33 8.08 19.59 3.92
CA PRO A 33 8.52 19.59 5.32
C PRO A 33 9.80 18.78 5.53
N LYS A 34 10.55 19.13 6.58
CA LYS A 34 11.73 18.33 6.98
C LYS A 34 11.31 16.91 7.36
N PRO A 35 12.15 15.89 7.06
CA PRO A 35 11.87 14.51 7.43
C PRO A 35 11.69 14.33 8.94
N ARG A 36 10.64 13.59 9.31
CA ARG A 36 10.37 13.22 10.71
C ARG A 36 11.15 11.95 11.04
N SER A 37 11.64 11.78 12.26
CA SER A 37 12.28 10.53 12.68
C SER A 37 11.20 9.49 13.00
N ALA A 38 10.67 8.83 11.97
CA ALA A 38 9.61 7.83 12.09
C ALA A 38 9.75 6.75 11.01
N ALA A 39 9.31 5.53 11.34
CA ALA A 39 9.15 4.46 10.38
C ALA A 39 8.08 4.82 9.34
N GLN A 40 8.30 4.42 8.09
CA GLN A 40 7.40 4.72 6.99
C GLN A 40 7.25 3.52 6.06
N ASP A 41 6.00 3.20 5.80
CA ASP A 41 5.59 2.23 4.79
C ASP A 41 5.16 3.00 3.53
N VAL A 42 5.63 2.55 2.36
CA VAL A 42 5.25 3.13 1.07
C VAL A 42 4.85 2.09 0.06
N VAL A 43 4.04 2.52 -0.89
CA VAL A 43 3.82 1.81 -2.14
C VAL A 43 4.30 2.65 -3.30
N ILE A 44 5.09 2.05 -4.18
CA ILE A 44 5.54 2.66 -5.43
C ILE A 44 4.67 2.11 -6.53
N THR A 45 4.02 3.00 -7.27
CA THR A 45 3.26 2.67 -8.48
C THR A 45 3.92 3.30 -9.69
N ARG A 46 3.47 2.95 -10.89
CA ARG A 46 4.02 3.47 -12.15
C ARG A 46 2.92 3.93 -13.11
N PRO A 47 2.14 4.95 -12.76
CA PRO A 47 1.16 5.53 -13.68
C PRO A 47 1.89 6.11 -14.90
N ALA A 48 1.39 5.81 -16.11
CA ALA A 48 1.89 6.38 -17.36
C ALA A 48 3.44 6.37 -17.52
N TYR A 49 4.09 5.30 -17.05
CA TYR A 49 5.54 5.07 -17.11
C TYR A 49 6.41 5.85 -16.12
N ASP A 50 5.83 6.69 -15.25
CA ASP A 50 6.55 7.49 -14.24
C ASP A 50 6.40 6.91 -12.83
N PRO A 51 7.48 6.39 -12.19
CA PRO A 51 7.39 5.82 -10.85
C PRO A 51 7.14 6.87 -9.76
N ALA A 52 6.07 6.69 -8.99
CA ALA A 52 5.73 7.58 -7.89
C ALA A 52 5.56 6.79 -6.58
N PRO A 53 6.27 7.17 -5.49
CA PRO A 53 6.01 6.62 -4.17
C PRO A 53 4.79 7.29 -3.52
N HIS A 54 4.05 6.52 -2.74
CA HIS A 54 2.89 6.96 -1.98
C HIS A 54 3.00 6.44 -0.55
N LEU A 55 2.84 7.33 0.43
CA LEU A 55 2.86 6.96 1.84
C LEU A 55 1.62 6.13 2.17
N LEU A 56 1.82 4.98 2.80
CA LEU A 56 0.74 4.13 3.27
C LEU A 56 0.32 4.52 4.70
N PRO A 57 -0.97 4.36 5.05
CA PRO A 57 -1.41 4.47 6.43
C PRO A 57 -0.84 3.29 7.24
N PRO A 58 -0.81 3.42 8.58
CA PRO A 58 -0.48 2.30 9.46
C PRO A 58 -1.27 1.04 9.07
N GLY A 59 -0.61 -0.12 9.00
CA GLY A 59 -1.23 -1.39 8.60
C GLY A 59 -1.45 -1.57 7.10
N GLY A 60 -1.40 -0.49 6.30
CA GLY A 60 -1.63 -0.54 4.85
C GLY A 60 -0.65 -1.43 4.09
N ALA A 61 0.63 -1.43 4.46
CA ALA A 61 1.61 -2.32 3.84
C ALA A 61 1.35 -3.80 4.17
N ILE A 62 0.95 -4.11 5.40
CA ILE A 62 0.63 -5.47 5.83
C ILE A 62 -0.55 -6.01 5.01
N TRP A 63 -1.60 -5.21 4.92
CA TRP A 63 -2.78 -5.54 4.12
C TRP A 63 -2.45 -5.77 2.65
N LEU A 64 -1.74 -4.84 2.01
CA LEU A 64 -1.35 -4.97 0.60
C LEU A 64 -0.40 -6.15 0.34
N SER A 65 0.51 -6.44 1.28
CA SER A 65 1.41 -7.59 1.19
C SER A 65 0.64 -8.91 1.22
N HIS A 66 -0.35 -9.05 2.12
CA HIS A 66 -1.19 -10.25 2.15
C HIS A 66 -2.04 -10.42 0.89
N LEU A 67 -2.59 -9.33 0.35
CA LEU A 67 -3.27 -9.39 -0.95
C LEU A 67 -2.32 -9.81 -2.06
N ALA A 68 -1.08 -9.31 -2.08
CA ALA A 68 -0.06 -9.70 -3.05
C ALA A 68 0.32 -11.19 -2.96
N GLU A 69 0.22 -11.78 -1.76
CA GLU A 69 0.43 -13.19 -1.48
C GLU A 69 -0.78 -14.08 -1.85
N GLY A 70 -1.88 -13.49 -2.34
CA GLY A 70 -3.09 -14.20 -2.77
C GLY A 70 -4.10 -14.43 -1.65
N MET A 71 -3.89 -13.85 -0.46
CA MET A 71 -4.89 -13.87 0.61
C MET A 71 -6.14 -13.12 0.16
N SER A 72 -7.32 -13.65 0.51
CA SER A 72 -8.58 -12.98 0.19
C SER A 72 -8.80 -11.72 1.03
N PHE A 73 -9.63 -10.81 0.52
CA PHE A 73 -9.81 -9.46 1.05
C PHE A 73 -10.14 -9.39 2.55
N GLY A 74 -11.05 -10.25 3.02
CA GLY A 74 -11.48 -10.29 4.43
C GLY A 74 -10.35 -10.74 5.37
N PRO A 75 -9.77 -11.94 5.19
CA PRO A 75 -8.65 -12.40 6.00
C PRO A 75 -7.45 -11.44 5.99
N ALA A 76 -7.14 -10.81 4.85
CA ALA A 76 -6.07 -9.82 4.77
C ALA A 76 -6.38 -8.58 5.62
N HIS A 77 -7.63 -8.11 5.63
CA HIS A 77 -8.07 -7.03 6.51
C HIS A 77 -7.92 -7.42 7.99
N ASP A 78 -8.39 -8.61 8.37
CA ASP A 78 -8.35 -9.06 9.76
C ASP A 78 -6.91 -9.23 10.25
N ALA A 79 -6.01 -9.75 9.41
CA ALA A 79 -4.59 -9.85 9.71
C ALA A 79 -3.92 -8.48 9.91
N ALA A 80 -4.25 -7.51 9.06
CA ALA A 80 -3.73 -6.15 9.18
C ALA A 80 -4.23 -5.46 10.46
N LEU A 81 -5.51 -5.62 10.81
CA LEU A 81 -6.10 -5.06 12.02
C LEU A 81 -5.55 -5.72 13.30
N ALA A 82 -5.25 -7.02 13.25
CA ALA A 82 -4.62 -7.74 14.35
C ALA A 82 -3.17 -7.29 14.59
N ALA A 83 -2.43 -6.96 13.53
CA ALA A 83 -1.06 -6.48 13.62
C ALA A 83 -0.97 -4.97 13.93
N GLN A 84 -1.97 -4.20 13.50
CA GLN A 84 -2.06 -2.76 13.69
C GLN A 84 -3.49 -2.35 14.03
N SER A 85 -3.73 -2.05 15.31
CA SER A 85 -5.06 -1.75 15.84
C SER A 85 -5.68 -0.46 15.30
N ASP A 86 -4.87 0.48 14.81
CA ASP A 86 -5.34 1.73 14.21
C ASP A 86 -5.49 1.64 12.67
N PHE A 87 -5.43 0.42 12.10
CA PHE A 87 -5.56 0.22 10.66
C PHE A 87 -6.90 0.73 10.13
N ASP A 88 -6.82 1.68 9.19
CA ASP A 88 -7.95 2.23 8.46
C ASP A 88 -8.02 1.65 7.04
N LEU A 89 -8.95 0.70 6.85
CA LEU A 89 -9.22 0.08 5.55
C LEU A 89 -9.66 1.11 4.50
N GLY A 90 -10.46 2.10 4.89
CA GLY A 90 -10.95 3.12 3.96
C GLY A 90 -9.82 3.97 3.40
N ALA A 91 -8.89 4.39 4.26
CA ALA A 91 -7.70 5.14 3.86
C ALA A 91 -6.77 4.31 2.95
N ALA A 92 -6.53 3.04 3.30
CA ALA A 92 -5.68 2.15 2.51
C ALA A 92 -6.30 1.84 1.14
N LEU A 93 -7.60 1.56 1.09
CA LEU A 93 -8.32 1.30 -0.15
C LEU A 93 -8.36 2.54 -1.05
N ALA A 94 -8.56 3.73 -0.48
CA ALA A 94 -8.52 4.99 -1.24
C ALA A 94 -7.19 5.16 -1.97
N ILE A 95 -6.05 4.97 -1.29
CA ILE A 95 -4.72 5.01 -1.91
C ILE A 95 -4.60 3.96 -3.02
N ALA A 96 -5.06 2.73 -2.76
CA ALA A 96 -4.96 1.66 -3.73
C ALA A 96 -5.72 1.92 -5.02
N LEU A 97 -6.93 2.46 -4.91
CA LEU A 97 -7.76 2.80 -6.06
C LEU A 97 -7.24 4.05 -6.78
N SER A 98 -6.84 5.10 -6.04
CA SER A 98 -6.32 6.34 -6.62
C SER A 98 -5.03 6.16 -7.41
N HIS A 99 -4.21 5.17 -7.04
CA HIS A 99 -2.91 4.91 -7.67
C HIS A 99 -2.86 3.64 -8.52
N GLY A 100 -4.02 3.03 -8.82
CA GLY A 100 -4.11 1.88 -9.71
C GLY A 100 -3.30 0.66 -9.23
N ILE A 101 -3.29 0.42 -7.91
CA ILE A 101 -2.52 -0.66 -7.29
C ILE A 101 -3.05 -2.03 -7.71
N PHE A 102 -4.35 -2.16 -7.96
CA PHE A 102 -4.99 -3.41 -8.37
C PHE A 102 -5.14 -3.50 -9.90
N SER A 103 -4.80 -4.65 -10.48
CA SER A 103 -4.98 -4.93 -11.91
C SER A 103 -6.17 -5.84 -12.22
N ALA A 104 -6.64 -6.63 -11.25
CA ALA A 104 -7.79 -7.51 -11.40
C ALA A 104 -8.44 -7.81 -10.04
N ILE A 105 -9.72 -8.20 -10.10
CA ILE A 105 -10.49 -8.71 -8.97
C ILE A 105 -11.16 -10.00 -9.44
N SER A 106 -10.97 -11.08 -8.70
CA SER A 106 -11.57 -12.38 -9.00
C SER A 106 -12.40 -12.87 -7.81
N PRO A 107 -13.57 -13.48 -8.04
CA PRO A 107 -14.23 -14.25 -7.01
C PRO A 107 -13.37 -15.47 -6.67
N GLU A 108 -13.30 -15.82 -5.39
CA GLU A 108 -12.58 -17.00 -4.92
C GLU A 108 -13.21 -18.27 -5.54
N GLY A 109 -12.41 -19.07 -6.26
CA GLY A 109 -12.86 -20.33 -6.87
C GLY A 109 -13.28 -20.29 -8.34
N SER A 110 -12.99 -19.21 -9.10
CA SER A 110 -13.08 -19.25 -10.56
C SER A 110 -11.73 -19.67 -11.16
N GLU A 111 -11.56 -20.99 -11.30
CA GLU A 111 -10.66 -21.61 -12.28
C GLU A 111 -11.36 -21.76 -13.64
#